data_AF-A0A4Q3E0K1-F1
#
_entry.id   AF-A0A4Q3E0K1-F1
#
_cell.length_a   1.000
_cell.length_b   1.000
_cell.length_c   1.000
_cell.angle_alpha   90.00
_cell.angle_beta   90.00
_cell.angle_gamma   90.00
#
_symmetry.space_group_name_H-M   'P 1'
#
loop_
_entity.id
_entity.type
_entity.pdbx_description
1 polymer ?
#
loop_
_entity_poly.entity_id
_entity_poly.type
_entity_poly.pdbx_seq_one_letter_code
_entity_poly.pdbx_strand_id
1 'polypeptide(L)'
;MSTQKKKHSGNNSVNAKAQAAMHHRRFISRIAELCDAMIGKGYFEKIPPVVLDQMYASRYPALKIKAHPDSQVAKVTVTKANKLLEAFLKDQYIDVKTGSRVLLPVLLSEGLILLNFLHMIPDHYFPHAALLKEQFKDYGPDGEGYEGIQDMLEVLVQDVTVFLSDMRVSIMRADYSETPAFNMYSNRNDIFIMETKTEKSTMLVRDKKREVVRVGWVGPEMEWIWAKVKPSALGFNVGSFDIPLDVYIQNHALDRIKRIIIKYKIPVININIIYLS
;
A
#
# COMPACT_ATOMS: atom_id res chain seq x y z
N MET A 1 -28.21 26.22 47.43
CA MET A 1 -29.06 25.36 46.57
C MET A 1 -28.19 24.71 45.51
N SER A 2 -27.94 23.41 45.63
CA SER A 2 -27.13 22.62 44.70
C SER A 2 -28.03 21.81 43.76
N THR A 3 -28.06 22.15 42.47
CA THR A 3 -28.71 21.33 41.44
C THR A 3 -27.70 20.31 40.89
N GLN A 4 -27.81 19.06 41.36
CA GLN A 4 -27.16 17.91 40.74
C GLN A 4 -27.80 17.62 39.37
N LYS A 5 -27.02 17.75 38.30
CA LYS A 5 -27.38 17.21 36.97
C LYS A 5 -27.29 15.69 37.00
N LYS A 6 -28.43 15.00 36.93
CA LYS A 6 -28.53 13.55 36.68
C LYS A 6 -27.95 13.22 35.30
N LYS A 7 -26.95 12.33 35.29
CA LYS A 7 -26.30 11.74 34.10
C LYS A 7 -27.32 10.95 33.26
N HIS A 8 -27.58 11.38 32.03
CA HIS A 8 -28.20 10.55 30.98
C HIS A 8 -27.17 9.54 30.46
N SER A 9 -27.12 8.34 31.05
CA SER A 9 -26.18 7.27 30.66
C SER A 9 -26.84 6.10 29.91
N GLY A 10 -28.18 6.07 29.80
CA GLY A 10 -28.92 4.92 29.25
C GLY A 10 -28.91 4.82 27.72
N ASN A 11 -29.20 5.92 27.01
CA ASN A 11 -29.39 5.91 25.55
C ASN A 11 -28.12 5.62 24.74
N ASN A 12 -26.94 6.05 25.22
CA ASN A 12 -25.69 5.83 24.49
C ASN A 12 -25.27 4.35 24.47
N SER A 13 -25.60 3.59 25.52
CA SER A 13 -25.22 2.17 25.63
C SER A 13 -26.04 1.24 24.72
N VAL A 14 -27.33 1.52 24.58
CA VAL A 14 -28.24 0.77 23.69
C VAL A 14 -27.88 1.03 22.23
N ASN A 15 -27.55 2.27 21.89
CA ASN A 15 -27.10 2.64 20.54
C ASN A 15 -25.74 2.01 20.19
N ALA A 16 -24.79 1.98 21.13
CA ALA A 16 -23.49 1.33 20.92
C ALA A 16 -23.62 -0.20 20.70
N LYS A 17 -24.48 -0.88 21.46
CA LYS A 17 -24.75 -2.32 21.27
C LYS A 17 -25.40 -2.60 19.90
N ALA A 18 -26.36 -1.77 19.50
CA ALA A 18 -27.01 -1.89 18.19
C ALA A 18 -26.02 -1.67 17.04
N GLN A 19 -25.15 -0.67 17.15
CA GLN A 19 -24.09 -0.43 16.16
C GLN A 19 -23.10 -1.59 16.10
N ALA A 20 -22.65 -2.12 17.24
CA ALA A 20 -21.75 -3.27 17.28
C ALA A 20 -22.38 -4.52 16.63
N ALA A 21 -23.66 -4.78 16.89
CA ALA A 21 -24.39 -5.87 16.24
C ALA A 21 -24.53 -5.65 14.72
N MET A 22 -24.76 -4.41 14.27
CA MET A 22 -24.81 -4.07 12.86
C MET A 22 -23.45 -4.28 12.17
N HIS A 23 -22.35 -3.86 12.80
CA HIS A 23 -21.00 -4.05 12.27
C HIS A 23 -20.63 -5.53 12.19
N HIS A 24 -20.98 -6.32 13.21
CA HIS A 24 -20.77 -7.77 13.20
C HIS A 24 -21.56 -8.43 12.06
N ARG A 25 -22.87 -8.17 11.94
CA ARG A 25 -23.69 -8.71 10.84
C ARG A 25 -23.14 -8.33 9.46
N ARG A 26 -22.69 -7.09 9.29
CA ARG A 26 -22.08 -6.63 8.04
C ARG A 26 -20.78 -7.37 7.72
N PHE A 27 -19.93 -7.60 8.72
CA PHE A 27 -18.72 -8.39 8.56
C PHE A 27 -19.06 -9.81 8.10
N ILE A 28 -19.98 -10.48 8.79
CA ILE A 28 -20.41 -11.84 8.45
C ILE A 28 -20.97 -11.92 7.01
N SER A 29 -21.83 -10.97 6.62
CA SER A 29 -22.38 -10.88 5.26
C SER A 29 -21.27 -10.77 4.22
N ARG A 30 -20.25 -9.93 4.47
CA ARG A 30 -19.12 -9.75 3.55
C ARG A 30 -18.26 -11.00 3.44
N ILE A 31 -18.03 -11.72 4.53
CA ILE A 31 -17.31 -13.00 4.49
C ILE A 31 -18.08 -14.02 3.64
N ALA A 32 -19.40 -14.07 3.76
CA ALA A 32 -20.24 -14.93 2.92
C ALA A 32 -20.15 -14.53 1.43
N GLU A 33 -20.31 -13.24 1.12
CA GLU A 33 -20.18 -12.69 -0.23
C GLU A 33 -18.81 -13.01 -0.85
N LEU A 34 -17.73 -12.91 -0.05
CA LEU A 34 -16.38 -13.25 -0.46
C LEU A 34 -16.22 -14.75 -0.74
N CYS A 35 -16.76 -15.63 0.10
CA CYS A 35 -16.72 -17.07 -0.14
C CYS A 35 -17.43 -17.42 -1.46
N ASP A 36 -18.65 -16.90 -1.63
CA ASP A 36 -19.46 -17.12 -2.84
C ASP A 36 -18.75 -16.62 -4.09
N ALA A 37 -18.14 -15.43 -4.03
CA ALA A 37 -17.41 -14.86 -5.15
C ALA A 37 -16.11 -15.61 -5.44
N MET A 38 -15.32 -15.97 -4.44
CA MET A 38 -13.95 -16.48 -4.66
C MET A 38 -13.90 -17.97 -4.95
N ILE A 39 -14.76 -18.78 -4.30
CA ILE A 39 -14.73 -20.24 -4.37
C ILE A 39 -16.10 -20.88 -4.62
N GLY A 40 -17.15 -20.08 -4.77
CA GLY A 40 -18.51 -20.54 -5.07
C GLY A 40 -19.39 -20.75 -3.85
N LYS A 41 -20.67 -21.05 -4.11
CA LYS A 41 -21.71 -21.17 -3.08
C LYS A 41 -21.55 -22.40 -2.20
N GLY A 42 -22.00 -22.32 -0.94
CA GLY A 42 -22.09 -23.45 -0.02
C GLY A 42 -20.82 -23.70 0.82
N TYR A 43 -19.77 -22.89 0.62
CA TYR A 43 -18.54 -22.97 1.41
C TYR A 43 -18.57 -22.11 2.67
N PHE A 44 -19.33 -21.01 2.67
CA PHE A 44 -19.47 -20.16 3.85
C PHE A 44 -20.07 -20.92 5.04
N GLU A 45 -21.08 -21.76 4.80
CA GLU A 45 -21.77 -22.57 5.81
C GLU A 45 -20.85 -23.61 6.48
N LYS A 46 -19.68 -23.88 5.88
CA LYS A 46 -18.67 -24.79 6.43
C LYS A 46 -17.80 -24.13 7.49
N ILE A 47 -17.88 -22.81 7.66
CA ILE A 47 -17.15 -22.06 8.68
C ILE A 47 -17.99 -22.03 9.97
N PRO A 48 -17.50 -22.59 11.09
CA PRO A 48 -18.25 -22.56 12.35
C PRO A 48 -18.50 -21.12 12.84
N PRO A 49 -19.66 -20.81 13.45
CA PRO A 49 -19.93 -19.47 13.98
C PRO A 49 -18.86 -18.94 14.96
N VAL A 50 -18.30 -19.81 15.79
CA VAL A 50 -17.22 -19.46 16.74
C VAL A 50 -15.96 -18.97 16.01
N VAL A 51 -15.67 -19.54 14.84
CA VAL A 51 -14.55 -19.13 13.99
C VAL A 51 -14.83 -17.76 13.36
N LEU A 52 -16.07 -17.51 12.92
CA LEU A 52 -16.48 -16.20 12.42
C LEU A 52 -16.36 -15.10 13.49
N ASP A 53 -16.75 -15.41 14.73
CA ASP A 53 -16.60 -14.49 15.86
C ASP A 53 -15.13 -14.20 16.19
N GLN A 54 -14.27 -15.23 16.10
CA GLN A 54 -12.82 -15.07 16.25
C GLN A 54 -12.25 -14.14 15.17
N MET A 55 -12.58 -14.37 13.90
CA MET A 55 -12.14 -13.50 12.79
C MET A 55 -12.66 -12.07 12.95
N TYR A 56 -13.90 -11.88 13.43
CA TYR A 56 -14.43 -10.54 13.71
C TYR A 56 -13.66 -9.84 14.83
N ALA A 57 -13.28 -10.56 15.88
CA ALA A 57 -12.53 -10.01 17.01
C ALA A 57 -11.12 -9.56 16.58
N SER A 58 -10.48 -10.29 15.67
CA SER A 58 -9.15 -9.98 15.11
C SER A 58 -9.20 -9.29 13.75
N ARG A 59 -10.35 -8.73 13.35
CA ARG A 59 -10.53 -8.15 12.02
C ARG A 59 -9.56 -6.99 11.78
N TYR A 60 -9.05 -6.90 10.55
CA TYR A 60 -8.21 -5.79 10.17
C TYR A 60 -9.02 -4.48 10.14
N PRO A 61 -8.44 -3.35 10.60
CA PRO A 61 -9.03 -2.05 10.37
C PRO A 61 -9.04 -1.72 8.86
N ALA A 62 -9.76 -0.68 8.47
CA ALA A 62 -9.66 -0.16 7.11
C ALA A 62 -8.22 0.30 6.82
N LEU A 63 -7.72 -0.01 5.61
CA LEU A 63 -6.39 0.39 5.15
C LEU A 63 -6.20 1.90 5.25
N LYS A 64 -5.08 2.34 5.83
CA LYS A 64 -4.75 3.77 5.98
C LYS A 64 -3.30 4.05 5.66
N ILE A 65 -3.03 5.27 5.20
CA ILE A 65 -1.68 5.79 5.08
C ILE A 65 -1.32 6.57 6.35
N LYS A 66 -0.14 6.33 6.90
CA LYS A 66 0.42 7.04 8.06
C LYS A 66 1.82 7.55 7.74
N ALA A 67 2.29 8.56 8.45
CA ALA A 67 3.72 8.90 8.41
C ALA A 67 4.52 7.80 9.12
N HIS A 68 5.63 7.37 8.54
CA HIS A 68 6.58 6.50 9.24
C HIS A 68 7.06 7.19 10.53
N PRO A 69 7.25 6.46 11.65
CA PRO A 69 7.66 7.06 12.94
C PRO A 69 8.92 7.93 12.86
N ASP A 70 9.88 7.52 12.04
CA ASP A 70 11.15 8.24 11.85
C ASP A 70 11.11 9.31 10.75
N SER A 71 9.94 9.51 10.12
CA SER A 71 9.78 10.44 9.01
C SER A 71 9.12 11.74 9.45
N GLN A 72 9.56 12.87 8.86
CA GLN A 72 9.03 14.20 9.12
C GLN A 72 7.89 14.59 8.16
N VAL A 73 7.13 13.61 7.67
CA VAL A 73 6.01 13.88 6.75
C VAL A 73 4.94 14.70 7.46
N ALA A 74 4.62 15.86 6.89
CA ALA A 74 3.60 16.74 7.45
C ALA A 74 2.21 16.07 7.49
N LYS A 75 1.43 16.32 8.57
CA LYS A 75 0.06 15.81 8.73
C LYS A 75 -0.87 16.14 7.55
N VAL A 76 -0.67 17.30 6.92
CA VAL A 76 -1.43 17.70 5.73
C VAL A 76 -1.17 16.77 4.55
N THR A 77 0.07 16.29 4.39
CA THR A 77 0.47 15.33 3.36
C THR A 77 -0.16 13.97 3.62
N VAL A 78 -0.14 13.49 4.87
CA VAL A 78 -0.83 12.24 5.26
C VAL A 78 -2.34 12.32 4.98
N THR A 79 -2.97 13.45 5.31
CA THR A 79 -4.40 13.67 5.00
C THR A 79 -4.67 13.62 3.49
N LYS A 80 -3.81 14.26 2.69
CA LYS A 80 -3.90 14.20 1.22
C LYS A 80 -3.70 12.77 0.70
N ALA A 81 -2.73 12.04 1.24
CA ALA A 81 -2.44 10.66 0.88
C ALA A 81 -3.65 9.75 1.09
N ASN A 82 -4.29 9.82 2.27
CA ASN A 82 -5.49 9.03 2.54
C ASN A 82 -6.65 9.39 1.62
N LYS A 83 -6.85 10.68 1.28
CA LYS A 83 -7.87 11.09 0.31
C LYS A 83 -7.60 10.56 -1.10
N LEU A 84 -6.34 10.56 -1.54
CA LEU A 84 -5.94 9.99 -2.82
C LEU A 84 -6.14 8.47 -2.82
N LEU A 85 -5.68 7.78 -1.77
CA LEU A 85 -5.88 6.34 -1.62
C LEU A 85 -7.36 5.96 -1.65
N GLU A 86 -8.21 6.65 -0.89
CA GLU A 86 -9.65 6.42 -0.89
C GLU A 86 -10.26 6.63 -2.28
N ALA A 87 -9.86 7.70 -2.99
CA ALA A 87 -10.33 7.97 -4.34
C ALA A 87 -9.88 6.89 -5.35
N PHE A 88 -8.63 6.43 -5.24
CA PHE A 88 -8.09 5.41 -6.12
C PHE A 88 -8.69 4.03 -5.85
N LEU A 89 -9.04 3.72 -4.60
CA LEU A 89 -9.64 2.46 -4.19
C LEU A 89 -11.14 2.33 -4.47
N LYS A 90 -11.87 3.45 -4.54
CA LYS A 90 -13.34 3.49 -4.48
C LYS A 90 -14.07 2.54 -5.42
N ASP A 91 -13.54 2.33 -6.62
CA ASP A 91 -14.15 1.52 -7.67
C ASP A 91 -13.17 0.48 -8.26
N GLN A 92 -12.21 0.03 -7.45
CA GLN A 92 -11.25 -1.01 -7.86
C GLN A 92 -11.78 -2.38 -7.52
N TYR A 93 -11.74 -3.27 -8.50
CA TYR A 93 -12.22 -4.64 -8.36
C TYR A 93 -11.13 -5.61 -8.83
N ILE A 94 -11.07 -6.77 -8.16
CA ILE A 94 -10.29 -7.92 -8.60
C ILE A 94 -11.23 -8.93 -9.21
N ASP A 95 -10.85 -9.39 -10.40
CA ASP A 95 -11.52 -10.49 -11.08
C ASP A 95 -11.04 -11.80 -10.45
N VAL A 96 -11.99 -12.60 -9.96
CA VAL A 96 -11.70 -13.87 -9.27
C VAL A 96 -11.97 -15.05 -10.21
N LYS A 97 -11.37 -16.21 -9.94
CA LYS A 97 -11.41 -17.40 -10.83
C LYS A 97 -12.81 -17.88 -11.19
N THR A 98 -13.82 -17.58 -10.38
CA THR A 98 -15.23 -17.90 -10.68
C THR A 98 -15.84 -17.04 -11.78
N GLY A 99 -15.14 -16.01 -12.25
CA GLY A 99 -15.65 -14.98 -13.16
C GLY A 99 -16.38 -13.83 -12.45
N SER A 100 -16.49 -13.89 -11.11
CA SER A 100 -17.03 -12.80 -10.30
C SER A 100 -16.02 -11.66 -10.12
N ARG A 101 -16.47 -10.52 -9.58
CA ARG A 101 -15.62 -9.38 -9.25
C ARG A 101 -15.78 -9.02 -7.78
N VAL A 102 -14.68 -8.79 -7.08
CA VAL A 102 -14.66 -8.42 -5.67
C VAL A 102 -14.09 -7.03 -5.50
N LEU A 103 -14.75 -6.18 -4.73
CA LEU A 103 -14.29 -4.82 -4.44
C LEU A 103 -12.99 -4.88 -3.62
N LEU A 104 -11.91 -4.31 -4.14
CA LEU A 104 -10.57 -4.36 -3.53
C LEU A 104 -10.56 -3.84 -2.08
N PRO A 105 -11.21 -2.71 -1.73
CA PRO A 105 -11.36 -2.30 -0.32
C PRO A 105 -11.87 -3.37 0.64
N VAL A 106 -12.83 -4.19 0.21
CA VAL A 106 -13.40 -5.26 1.04
C VAL A 106 -12.42 -6.42 1.13
N LEU A 107 -11.72 -6.71 0.04
CA LEU A 107 -10.69 -7.73 0.01
C LEU A 107 -9.50 -7.35 0.91
N LEU A 108 -9.05 -6.09 0.90
CA LEU A 108 -7.96 -5.57 1.73
C LEU A 108 -8.29 -5.47 3.24
N SER A 109 -9.52 -5.76 3.65
CA SER A 109 -9.91 -5.90 5.06
C SER A 109 -10.49 -7.29 5.34
N GLU A 110 -11.76 -7.52 5.01
CA GLU A 110 -12.46 -8.77 5.29
C GLU A 110 -11.92 -9.96 4.47
N GLY A 111 -11.44 -9.72 3.25
CA GLY A 111 -10.80 -10.75 2.44
C GLY A 111 -9.49 -11.23 3.04
N LEU A 112 -8.56 -10.33 3.33
CA LEU A 112 -7.25 -10.68 3.88
C LEU A 112 -7.37 -11.38 5.22
N ILE A 113 -8.31 -10.99 6.10
CA ILE A 113 -8.49 -11.72 7.36
C ILE A 113 -8.97 -13.15 7.10
N LEU A 114 -9.87 -13.38 6.15
CA LEU A 114 -10.31 -14.73 5.76
C LEU A 114 -9.14 -15.56 5.21
N LEU A 115 -8.39 -15.00 4.26
CA LEU A 115 -7.28 -15.68 3.59
C LEU A 115 -6.14 -16.00 4.56
N ASN A 116 -5.69 -15.00 5.33
CA ASN A 116 -4.61 -15.16 6.31
C ASN A 116 -5.03 -16.11 7.43
N PHE A 117 -6.28 -16.04 7.91
CA PHE A 117 -6.78 -16.97 8.91
C PHE A 117 -6.76 -18.41 8.41
N LEU A 118 -7.30 -18.68 7.22
CA LEU A 118 -7.31 -20.03 6.64
C LEU A 118 -5.89 -20.55 6.39
N HIS A 119 -4.97 -19.69 5.95
CA HIS A 119 -3.57 -20.07 5.77
C HIS A 119 -2.90 -20.49 7.09
N MET A 120 -3.14 -19.76 8.18
CA MET A 120 -2.46 -19.96 9.46
C MET A 120 -2.98 -21.14 10.29
N ILE A 121 -4.24 -21.57 10.10
CA ILE A 121 -4.80 -22.65 10.92
C ILE A 121 -4.35 -24.05 10.47
N PRO A 122 -4.24 -25.01 11.40
CA PRO A 122 -4.08 -26.42 11.06
C PRO A 122 -5.27 -26.99 10.28
N ASP A 123 -5.03 -28.01 9.47
CA ASP A 123 -6.05 -28.68 8.63
C ASP A 123 -7.20 -29.32 9.42
N HIS A 124 -6.97 -29.58 10.71
CA HIS A 124 -7.93 -30.18 11.65
C HIS A 124 -8.48 -29.17 12.67
N TYR A 125 -8.27 -27.86 12.46
CA TYR A 125 -8.73 -26.82 13.39
C TYR A 125 -10.27 -26.81 13.55
N PHE A 126 -11.00 -27.14 12.48
CA PHE A 126 -12.43 -27.47 12.51
C PHE A 126 -12.77 -28.47 11.37
N PRO A 127 -13.95 -29.13 11.36
CA PRO A 127 -14.25 -30.27 10.47
C PRO A 127 -14.07 -30.06 8.95
N HIS A 128 -14.02 -28.81 8.48
CA HIS A 128 -13.89 -28.47 7.06
C HIS A 128 -12.68 -27.56 6.77
N ALA A 129 -11.75 -27.39 7.71
CA ALA A 129 -10.61 -26.49 7.56
C ALA A 129 -9.73 -26.89 6.36
N ALA A 130 -9.32 -28.16 6.26
CA ALA A 130 -8.54 -28.67 5.12
C ALA A 130 -9.22 -28.40 3.76
N LEU A 131 -10.53 -28.63 3.67
CA LEU A 131 -11.31 -28.39 2.46
C LEU A 131 -11.28 -26.92 2.06
N LEU A 132 -11.53 -26.01 3.01
CA LEU A 132 -11.52 -24.57 2.73
C LEU A 132 -10.13 -24.08 2.31
N LYS A 133 -9.07 -24.55 2.98
CA LYS A 133 -7.68 -24.22 2.60
C LYS A 133 -7.38 -24.62 1.16
N GLU A 134 -7.77 -25.83 0.77
CA GLU A 134 -7.56 -26.31 -0.60
C GLU A 134 -8.35 -25.48 -1.62
N GLN A 135 -9.58 -25.09 -1.32
CA GLN A 135 -10.38 -24.26 -2.23
C GLN A 135 -9.85 -22.82 -2.35
N PHE A 136 -9.29 -22.28 -1.26
CA PHE A 136 -8.70 -20.94 -1.25
C PHE A 136 -7.22 -20.91 -1.64
N LYS A 137 -6.60 -22.04 -2.03
CA LYS A 137 -5.14 -22.12 -2.25
C LYS A 137 -4.59 -21.09 -3.23
N ASP A 138 -5.36 -20.77 -4.27
CA ASP A 138 -4.98 -19.79 -5.29
C ASP A 138 -4.94 -18.35 -4.77
N TYR A 139 -5.57 -18.10 -3.62
CA TYR A 139 -5.57 -16.84 -2.89
C TYR A 139 -4.80 -16.96 -1.57
N GLY A 140 -4.07 -18.05 -1.36
CA GLY A 140 -3.08 -18.15 -0.29
C GLY A 140 -1.85 -17.29 -0.62
N PRO A 141 -0.95 -17.04 0.34
CA PRO A 141 0.24 -16.20 0.16
C PRO A 141 1.13 -16.56 -1.05
N ASP A 142 1.15 -17.83 -1.46
CA ASP A 142 1.93 -18.32 -2.60
C ASP A 142 1.10 -18.44 -3.90
N GLY A 143 -0.16 -18.00 -3.90
CA GLY A 143 -1.09 -18.14 -5.01
C GLY A 143 -1.17 -16.88 -5.87
N GLU A 144 -1.34 -17.07 -7.19
CA GLU A 144 -1.47 -15.99 -8.19
C GLU A 144 -2.59 -14.97 -7.83
N GLY A 145 -3.66 -15.44 -7.21
CA GLY A 145 -4.76 -14.59 -6.78
C GLY A 145 -4.36 -13.66 -5.64
N TYR A 146 -3.44 -14.06 -4.77
CA TYR A 146 -2.91 -13.21 -3.70
C TYR A 146 -1.86 -12.23 -4.23
N GLU A 147 -0.98 -12.69 -5.12
CA GLU A 147 -0.02 -11.84 -5.85
C GLU A 147 -0.76 -10.70 -6.58
N GLY A 148 -1.88 -11.00 -7.26
CA GLY A 148 -2.70 -9.97 -7.90
C GLY A 148 -3.30 -8.92 -6.94
N ILE A 149 -3.53 -9.28 -5.66
CA ILE A 149 -3.96 -8.33 -4.62
C ILE A 149 -2.80 -7.41 -4.24
N GLN A 150 -1.61 -7.99 -4.05
CA GLN A 150 -0.38 -7.26 -3.73
C GLN A 150 -0.07 -6.27 -4.85
N ASP A 151 0.03 -6.73 -6.09
CA ASP A 151 0.33 -5.91 -7.27
C ASP A 151 -0.63 -4.73 -7.41
N MET A 152 -1.94 -4.98 -7.30
CA MET A 152 -2.93 -3.92 -7.43
C MET A 152 -2.77 -2.88 -6.31
N LEU A 153 -2.50 -3.32 -5.09
CA LEU A 153 -2.25 -2.40 -3.98
C LEU A 153 -0.95 -1.61 -4.17
N GLU A 154 0.14 -2.25 -4.58
CA GLU A 154 1.42 -1.59 -4.86
C GLU A 154 1.25 -0.51 -5.92
N VAL A 155 0.58 -0.80 -7.03
CA VAL A 155 0.33 0.16 -8.12
C VAL A 155 -0.46 1.37 -7.62
N LEU A 156 -1.53 1.15 -6.84
CA LEU A 156 -2.35 2.24 -6.31
C LEU A 156 -1.57 3.12 -5.34
N VAL A 157 -0.75 2.52 -4.47
CA VAL A 157 0.05 3.24 -3.48
C VAL A 157 1.23 3.95 -4.15
N GLN A 158 1.83 3.34 -5.16
CA GLN A 158 2.80 3.97 -6.02
C GLN A 158 2.19 5.23 -6.67
N ASP A 159 0.99 5.15 -7.24
CA ASP A 159 0.32 6.33 -7.78
C ASP A 159 0.14 7.41 -6.70
N VAL A 160 -0.31 7.06 -5.49
CA VAL A 160 -0.42 8.03 -4.38
C VAL A 160 0.92 8.71 -4.09
N THR A 161 2.00 7.94 -3.94
CA THR A 161 3.33 8.49 -3.64
C THR A 161 3.87 9.36 -4.78
N VAL A 162 3.62 8.98 -6.04
CA VAL A 162 3.95 9.79 -7.23
C VAL A 162 3.20 11.12 -7.23
N PHE A 163 1.89 11.09 -6.99
CA PHE A 163 1.07 12.31 -6.97
C PHE A 163 1.46 13.28 -5.84
N LEU A 164 2.02 12.75 -4.74
CA LEU A 164 2.50 13.56 -3.61
C LEU A 164 3.95 14.01 -3.75
N SER A 165 4.73 13.36 -4.63
CA SER A 165 6.13 13.67 -4.84
C SER A 165 6.31 14.89 -5.74
N ASP A 166 7.27 15.74 -5.40
CA ASP A 166 7.85 16.69 -6.33
C ASP A 166 9.35 16.50 -6.33
N MET A 167 9.89 15.99 -7.45
CA MET A 167 11.35 15.83 -7.62
C MET A 167 12.14 17.12 -7.34
N ARG A 168 11.53 18.31 -7.40
CA ARG A 168 12.18 19.57 -7.01
C ARG A 168 12.12 19.89 -5.52
N VAL A 169 11.45 19.11 -4.69
CA VAL A 169 11.27 19.42 -3.27
C VAL A 169 11.54 18.18 -2.44
N SER A 170 10.76 17.12 -2.69
CA SER A 170 10.85 15.87 -1.97
C SER A 170 10.20 14.72 -2.72
N ILE A 171 10.73 13.53 -2.48
CA ILE A 171 10.19 12.26 -2.98
C ILE A 171 9.50 11.55 -1.83
N MET A 172 8.30 11.06 -2.08
CA MET A 172 7.55 10.20 -1.17
C MET A 172 7.79 8.74 -1.56
N ARG A 173 7.94 7.88 -0.57
CA ARG A 173 8.00 6.43 -0.73
C ARG A 173 7.10 5.76 0.31
N ALA A 174 6.66 4.54 0.03
CA ALA A 174 5.73 3.79 0.87
C ALA A 174 6.38 2.50 1.39
N ASP A 175 6.15 2.19 2.66
CA ASP A 175 6.52 0.94 3.32
C ASP A 175 5.25 0.17 3.69
N TYR A 176 5.23 -1.11 3.31
CA TYR A 176 4.12 -2.03 3.43
C TYR A 176 4.28 -3.04 4.58
N SER A 177 5.35 -2.94 5.37
CA SER A 177 5.72 -3.89 6.44
C SER A 177 4.62 -4.17 7.47
N GLU A 178 3.71 -3.22 7.68
CA GLU A 178 2.56 -3.32 8.60
C GLU A 178 1.22 -3.55 7.88
N THR A 179 1.24 -3.89 6.58
CA THR A 179 0.04 -4.21 5.80
C THR A 179 -0.14 -5.73 5.68
N PRO A 180 -1.31 -6.30 6.05
CA PRO A 180 -1.54 -7.75 6.05
C PRO A 180 -1.40 -8.45 4.71
N ALA A 181 -1.46 -7.71 3.60
CA ALA A 181 -1.19 -8.23 2.25
C ALA A 181 0.30 -8.57 2.05
N PHE A 182 1.21 -7.95 2.79
CA PHE A 182 2.66 -8.18 2.68
C PHE A 182 3.25 -8.82 3.95
N ASN A 183 2.55 -8.70 5.07
CA ASN A 183 2.92 -9.29 6.35
C ASN A 183 1.68 -9.79 7.07
N MET A 184 1.33 -11.08 6.89
CA MET A 184 0.14 -11.69 7.47
C MET A 184 0.08 -11.65 9.01
N TYR A 185 1.24 -11.47 9.67
CA TYR A 185 1.34 -11.36 11.13
C TYR A 185 1.04 -9.95 11.64
N SER A 186 0.91 -8.96 10.75
CA SER A 186 0.51 -7.61 11.13
C SER A 186 -0.91 -7.61 11.68
N ASN A 187 -1.09 -6.99 12.85
CA ASN A 187 -2.40 -6.66 13.40
C ASN A 187 -2.87 -5.26 13.01
N ARG A 188 -2.07 -4.56 12.20
CA ARG A 188 -2.38 -3.26 11.62
C ARG A 188 -2.89 -3.45 10.20
N ASN A 189 -3.36 -2.36 9.62
CA ASN A 189 -3.63 -2.28 8.19
C ASN A 189 -3.16 -0.90 7.71
N ASP A 190 -1.87 -0.67 7.85
CA ASP A 190 -1.24 0.63 7.66
C ASP A 190 -0.15 0.54 6.61
N ILE A 191 -0.12 1.52 5.71
CA ILE A 191 1.00 1.83 4.84
C ILE A 191 1.71 3.04 5.41
N PHE A 192 3.01 2.94 5.63
CA PHE A 192 3.80 4.09 6.06
C PHE A 192 4.35 4.85 4.87
N ILE A 193 4.28 6.18 4.90
CA ILE A 193 4.97 7.03 3.95
C ILE A 193 6.17 7.72 4.59
N MET A 194 7.24 7.81 3.82
CA MET A 194 8.47 8.51 4.16
C MET A 194 8.74 9.62 3.15
N GLU A 195 9.32 10.72 3.60
CA GLU A 195 9.70 11.85 2.76
C GLU A 195 11.23 11.96 2.69
N THR A 196 11.78 11.96 1.48
CA THR A 196 13.18 12.25 1.23
C THR A 196 13.29 13.61 0.54
N LYS A 197 13.92 14.59 1.20
CA LYS A 197 14.16 15.90 0.60
C LYS A 197 15.18 15.80 -0.52
N THR A 198 14.91 16.45 -1.65
CA THR A 198 15.84 16.44 -2.78
C THR A 198 16.97 17.45 -2.59
N GLU A 199 18.17 17.08 -3.02
CA GLU A 199 19.34 17.96 -2.97
C GLU A 199 19.39 18.83 -4.23
N LYS A 200 19.50 20.15 -4.02
CA LYS A 200 19.58 21.15 -5.10
C LYS A 200 20.97 21.72 -5.17
N SER A 201 21.40 22.02 -6.39
CA SER A 201 22.64 22.75 -6.64
C SER A 201 22.47 23.72 -7.81
N THR A 202 23.47 24.56 -8.01
CA THR A 202 23.58 25.43 -9.19
C THR A 202 24.86 25.07 -9.93
N MET A 203 24.74 24.75 -11.21
CA MET A 203 25.88 24.38 -12.05
C MET A 203 25.99 25.32 -13.25
N LEU A 204 27.23 25.62 -13.67
CA LEU A 204 27.49 26.36 -14.89
C LEU A 204 27.42 25.41 -16.08
N VAL A 205 26.48 25.63 -16.98
CA VAL A 205 26.32 24.82 -18.19
C VAL A 205 26.22 25.76 -19.38
N ARG A 206 27.23 25.73 -20.26
CA ARG A 206 27.39 26.66 -21.40
C ARG A 206 27.29 28.13 -20.95
N ASP A 207 28.13 28.48 -19.98
CA ASP A 207 28.25 29.83 -19.39
C ASP A 207 27.01 30.39 -18.71
N LYS A 208 25.96 29.57 -18.54
CA LYS A 208 24.74 29.93 -17.82
C LYS A 208 24.64 29.13 -16.54
N LYS A 209 24.40 29.82 -15.42
CA LYS A 209 24.04 29.17 -14.16
C LYS A 209 22.67 28.52 -14.32
N ARG A 210 22.57 27.24 -14.01
CA ARG A 210 21.34 26.44 -14.09
C ARG A 210 21.13 25.75 -12.75
N GLU A 211 19.90 25.79 -12.27
CA GLU A 211 19.49 24.95 -11.14
C GLU A 211 19.41 23.50 -11.58
N VAL A 212 19.94 22.63 -10.73
CA VAL A 212 19.97 21.20 -10.91
C VAL A 212 19.55 20.49 -9.63
N VAL A 213 18.97 19.31 -9.78
CA VAL A 213 18.55 18.45 -8.68
C VAL A 213 19.32 17.14 -8.73
N ARG A 214 19.82 16.66 -7.59
CA ARG A 214 20.52 15.37 -7.51
C ARG A 214 19.52 14.23 -7.75
N VAL A 215 19.94 13.25 -8.54
CA VAL A 215 19.10 12.10 -8.89
C VAL A 215 19.40 10.93 -7.95
N GLY A 216 18.38 10.15 -7.63
CA GLY A 216 18.50 8.93 -6.84
C GLY A 216 17.31 8.01 -7.07
N TRP A 217 17.32 6.85 -6.43
CA TRP A 217 16.26 5.86 -6.45
C TRP A 217 16.09 5.22 -5.07
N VAL A 218 15.01 4.45 -4.88
CA VAL A 218 14.80 3.67 -3.65
C VAL A 218 15.55 2.35 -3.77
N GLY A 219 16.41 2.07 -2.79
CA GLY A 219 17.17 0.84 -2.68
C GLY A 219 16.35 -0.34 -2.14
N PRO A 220 16.95 -1.55 -2.12
CA PRO A 220 16.28 -2.76 -1.65
C PRO A 220 15.86 -2.71 -0.17
N GLU A 221 16.59 -1.97 0.67
CA GLU A 221 16.29 -1.80 2.09
C GLU A 221 15.41 -0.57 2.34
N MET A 222 14.71 -0.11 1.30
CA MET A 222 13.87 1.09 1.33
C MET A 222 14.66 2.35 1.67
N GLU A 223 15.98 2.36 1.51
CA GLU A 223 16.85 3.52 1.64
C GLU A 223 16.84 4.38 0.36
N TRP A 224 17.24 5.64 0.46
CA TRP A 224 17.38 6.47 -0.75
C TRP A 224 18.82 6.44 -1.23
N ILE A 225 19.04 5.88 -2.41
CA ILE A 225 20.36 5.74 -3.01
C ILE A 225 20.57 6.87 -4.01
N TRP A 226 21.58 7.72 -3.75
CA TRP A 226 21.97 8.76 -4.68
C TRP A 226 22.74 8.19 -5.86
N ALA A 227 22.35 8.60 -7.07
CA ALA A 227 22.99 8.18 -8.31
C ALA A 227 24.43 8.73 -8.39
N LYS A 228 25.37 7.81 -8.65
CA LYS A 228 26.78 8.12 -8.89
C LYS A 228 27.27 7.45 -10.15
N VAL A 229 28.12 8.13 -10.90
CA VAL A 229 28.72 7.60 -12.13
C VAL A 229 30.21 7.87 -12.18
N LYS A 230 30.99 6.87 -12.58
CA LYS A 230 32.43 7.04 -12.83
C LYS A 230 32.65 7.71 -14.19
N PRO A 231 33.53 8.70 -14.33
CA PRO A 231 33.80 9.30 -15.63
C PRO A 231 34.30 8.29 -16.67
N SER A 232 35.03 7.24 -16.27
CA SER A 232 35.46 6.16 -17.18
C SER A 232 34.27 5.43 -17.84
N ALA A 233 33.18 5.23 -17.10
CA ALA A 233 31.95 4.61 -17.62
C ALA A 233 31.22 5.50 -18.64
N LEU A 234 31.51 6.80 -18.65
CA LEU A 234 31.01 7.75 -19.66
C LEU A 234 31.99 7.94 -20.83
N GLY A 235 33.07 7.17 -20.88
CA GLY A 235 34.10 7.23 -21.93
C GLY A 235 35.14 8.35 -21.75
N PHE A 236 35.21 8.99 -20.59
CA PHE A 236 36.27 9.95 -20.31
C PHE A 236 37.58 9.21 -19.98
N ASN A 237 38.68 9.65 -20.58
CA ASN A 237 40.01 9.17 -20.22
C ASN A 237 40.46 9.87 -18.93
N VAL A 238 40.03 9.33 -17.80
CA VAL A 238 40.43 9.77 -16.47
C VAL A 238 41.42 8.75 -15.92
N GLY A 239 42.69 9.15 -15.77
CA GLY A 239 43.74 8.27 -15.23
C GLY A 239 43.47 7.87 -13.77
N SER A 240 44.20 8.45 -12.82
CA SER A 240 43.98 8.19 -11.39
C SER A 240 42.75 8.89 -10.79
N PHE A 241 42.01 9.69 -11.57
CA PHE A 241 40.89 10.51 -11.11
C PHE A 241 39.51 9.92 -11.45
N ASP A 242 39.40 8.59 -11.53
CA ASP A 242 38.14 7.89 -11.83
C ASP A 242 37.27 7.68 -10.58
N ILE A 243 37.00 8.78 -9.86
CA ILE A 243 36.19 8.79 -8.64
C ILE A 243 34.71 8.94 -9.03
N PRO A 244 33.77 8.16 -8.44
CA PRO A 244 32.35 8.31 -8.71
C PRO A 244 31.84 9.73 -8.40
N LEU A 245 31.17 10.33 -9.38
CA LEU A 245 30.60 11.67 -9.31
C LEU A 245 29.08 11.61 -9.13
N ASP A 246 28.54 12.59 -8.39
CA ASP A 246 27.10 12.72 -8.20
C ASP A 246 26.39 13.11 -9.50
N VAL A 247 25.25 12.48 -9.75
CA VAL A 247 24.44 12.72 -10.95
C VAL A 247 23.35 13.74 -10.66
N TYR A 248 23.25 14.73 -11.54
CA TYR A 248 22.27 15.80 -11.43
C TYR A 248 21.44 15.94 -12.72
N ILE A 249 20.19 16.37 -12.57
CA ILE A 249 19.29 16.69 -13.68
C ILE A 249 18.89 18.16 -13.64
N GLN A 250 18.85 18.80 -14.82
CA GLN A 250 18.36 20.16 -14.96
C GLN A 250 16.83 20.22 -14.86
N ASN A 251 16.30 21.27 -14.23
CA ASN A 251 14.86 21.47 -14.05
C ASN A 251 14.05 21.39 -15.37
N HIS A 252 14.60 21.86 -16.49
CA HIS A 252 13.91 21.80 -17.78
C HIS A 252 13.80 20.36 -18.33
N ALA A 253 14.81 19.52 -18.09
CA ALA A 253 14.80 18.11 -18.47
C ALA A 253 13.80 17.34 -17.60
N LEU A 254 13.76 17.67 -16.30
CA LEU A 254 12.77 17.17 -15.35
C LEU A 254 11.33 17.46 -15.81
N ASP A 255 11.05 18.67 -16.28
CA ASP A 255 9.73 19.06 -16.79
C ASP A 255 9.33 18.31 -18.05
N ARG A 256 10.33 17.96 -18.87
CA ARG A 256 10.10 17.13 -20.06
C ARG A 256 9.76 15.70 -19.65
N ILE A 257 10.48 15.13 -18.70
CA ILE A 257 10.21 13.79 -18.15
C ILE A 257 8.81 13.75 -17.52
N LYS A 258 8.47 14.71 -16.64
CA LYS A 258 7.13 14.79 -16.03
C LYS A 258 6.02 14.81 -17.09
N ARG A 259 6.19 15.59 -18.16
CA ARG A 259 5.21 15.63 -19.26
C ARG A 259 5.09 14.29 -20.00
N ILE A 260 6.19 13.57 -20.21
CA ILE A 260 6.20 12.24 -20.84
C ILE A 260 5.47 11.23 -19.94
N ILE A 261 5.81 11.19 -18.65
CA ILE A 261 5.14 10.31 -17.67
C ILE A 261 3.63 10.54 -17.68
N ILE A 262 3.19 11.80 -17.53
CA ILE A 262 1.77 12.16 -17.52
C ILE A 262 1.10 11.77 -18.84
N LYS A 263 1.75 12.05 -19.98
CA LYS A 263 1.21 11.77 -21.32
C LYS A 263 0.99 10.28 -21.56
N TYR A 264 1.91 9.43 -21.10
CA TYR A 264 1.90 8.00 -21.41
C TYR A 264 1.40 7.13 -20.26
N LYS A 265 0.97 7.73 -19.13
CA LYS A 265 0.60 7.02 -17.90
C LYS A 265 1.64 5.96 -17.52
N ILE A 266 2.92 6.25 -17.76
CA ILE A 266 4.01 5.33 -17.41
C ILE A 266 4.05 5.30 -15.88
N PRO A 267 3.82 4.15 -15.23
CA PRO A 267 4.04 4.02 -13.79
C PRO A 267 5.48 4.46 -13.52
N VAL A 268 5.68 5.40 -12.61
CA VAL A 268 6.98 6.07 -12.37
C VAL A 268 8.12 5.09 -12.01
N ILE A 269 7.78 3.84 -11.68
CA ILE A 269 8.73 2.73 -11.51
C ILE A 269 9.52 2.39 -12.79
N ASN A 270 9.04 2.71 -14.00
CA ASN A 270 9.81 2.48 -15.23
C ASN A 270 10.62 3.68 -15.72
N ILE A 271 10.97 4.59 -14.81
CA ILE A 271 12.21 5.38 -14.95
C ILE A 271 13.17 4.99 -13.83
N ASN A 272 13.31 3.70 -13.57
CA ASN A 272 14.65 3.17 -13.50
C ASN A 272 15.32 3.58 -14.81
N ILE A 273 16.25 4.52 -14.74
CA ILE A 273 17.13 4.84 -15.87
C ILE A 273 17.64 3.50 -16.37
N ILE A 274 17.15 3.13 -17.56
CA ILE A 274 17.48 1.92 -18.28
C ILE A 274 18.96 1.66 -18.07
N TYR A 275 19.26 0.50 -17.48
CA TYR A 275 20.59 -0.06 -17.37
C TYR A 275 21.32 0.19 -18.70
N LEU A 276 22.24 1.16 -18.69
CA LEU A 276 23.34 1.17 -19.62
C LEU A 276 24.45 0.38 -18.93
N SER A 277 24.28 -0.94 -18.94
CA SER A 277 25.38 -1.90 -18.88
C SER A 277 25.91 -2.12 -20.28
#